data_AF-A0A7C5GPW8-F1
#
_entry.id   AF-A0A7C5GPW8-F1
#
_cell.length_a   1.000
_cell.length_b   1.000
_cell.length_c   1.000
_cell.angle_alpha   90.00
_cell.angle_beta   90.00
_cell.angle_gamma   90.00
#
_symmetry.space_group_name_H-M   'P 1'
#
loop_
_entity.id
_entity.type
_entity.pdbx_description
1 polymer ?
#
loop_
_entity_poly.entity_id
_entity_poly.type
_entity_poly.pdbx_seq_one_letter_code
_entity_poly.pdbx_strand_id
1 'polypeptide(L)'
;MTDTLLQRLSDSALFGAQLFLELALLFVFISFLVGLLNEWLPEEKVRRWLSARHGHGYLVGALIGAATPFCSCSTVPLTLGLLKSGAGFGPTMTLLFTSPLVNPIILALFWVTFGLEMTLLYATMALGSATLVAWLMERAGFERHLRSDLFPARTATGAAPAPAGAAACCTATPAPPVSLAVPFPVETAPVAAPVVSPAGRAWHLFGEALGQFRSFLPHIALGVAIGAVAHGFVPDAWLVRYAGPD
;
A
#
# COMPACT_ATOMS: atom_id res chain seq x y z
N MET A 1 -35.32 -15.56 23.28
CA MET A 1 -34.26 -15.86 22.29
C MET A 1 -33.88 -14.61 21.48
N THR A 2 -34.86 -13.80 21.08
CA THR A 2 -34.65 -12.48 20.46
C THR A 2 -33.96 -11.46 21.37
N ASP A 3 -34.29 -11.43 22.67
CA ASP A 3 -33.72 -10.46 23.61
C ASP A 3 -32.23 -10.69 23.87
N THR A 4 -31.82 -11.96 23.92
CA THR A 4 -30.40 -12.35 24.03
C THR A 4 -29.61 -11.98 22.78
N LEU A 5 -30.21 -12.00 21.59
CA LEU A 5 -29.51 -11.56 20.37
C LEU A 5 -29.39 -10.05 20.27
N LEU A 6 -30.44 -9.32 20.62
CA LEU A 6 -30.40 -7.86 20.67
C LEU A 6 -29.35 -7.37 21.68
N GLN A 7 -29.21 -8.04 22.81
CA GLN A 7 -28.22 -7.69 23.83
C GLN A 7 -26.77 -7.98 23.37
N ARG A 8 -26.54 -9.10 22.68
CA ARG A 8 -25.22 -9.41 22.08
C ARG A 8 -24.87 -8.45 20.94
N LEU A 9 -25.86 -8.03 20.16
CA LEU A 9 -25.71 -7.02 19.11
C LEU A 9 -25.38 -5.65 19.72
N SER A 10 -26.01 -5.23 20.80
CA SER A 10 -25.70 -3.96 21.47
C SER A 10 -24.32 -3.95 22.10
N ASP A 11 -23.90 -5.05 22.74
CA ASP A 11 -22.57 -5.15 23.35
C ASP A 11 -21.46 -5.12 22.29
N SER A 12 -21.67 -5.83 21.18
CA SER A 12 -20.75 -5.83 20.03
C SER A 12 -20.71 -4.45 19.35
N ALA A 13 -21.85 -3.77 19.23
CA ALA A 13 -21.93 -2.43 18.67
C ALA A 13 -21.23 -1.39 19.55
N LEU A 14 -21.36 -1.50 20.88
CA LEU A 14 -20.67 -0.63 21.83
C LEU A 14 -19.15 -0.86 21.80
N PHE A 15 -18.71 -2.11 21.81
CA PHE A 15 -17.29 -2.44 21.69
C PHE A 15 -16.71 -1.98 20.34
N GLY A 16 -17.45 -2.18 19.26
CA GLY A 16 -17.10 -1.69 17.92
C GLY A 16 -17.03 -0.17 17.84
N ALA A 17 -17.98 0.54 18.46
CA ALA A 17 -17.98 2.00 18.51
C ALA A 17 -16.80 2.53 19.33
N GLN A 18 -16.45 1.88 20.44
CA GLN A 18 -15.31 2.25 21.27
C GLN A 18 -13.99 2.03 20.52
N LEU A 19 -13.79 0.86 19.90
CA LEU A 19 -12.61 0.60 19.07
C LEU A 19 -12.52 1.57 17.89
N PHE A 20 -13.65 1.82 17.22
CA PHE A 20 -13.69 2.77 16.12
C PHE A 20 -13.26 4.16 16.58
N LEU A 21 -13.72 4.62 17.75
CA LEU A 21 -13.34 5.91 18.31
C LEU A 21 -11.86 5.96 18.68
N GLU A 22 -11.32 4.93 19.34
CA GLU A 22 -9.89 4.84 19.67
C GLU A 22 -9.01 4.83 18.43
N LEU A 23 -9.33 3.99 17.44
CA LEU A 23 -8.61 3.92 16.18
C LEU A 23 -8.75 5.23 15.39
N ALA A 24 -9.92 5.84 15.37
CA ALA A 24 -10.13 7.12 14.71
C ALA A 24 -9.30 8.22 15.37
N LEU A 25 -9.26 8.29 16.70
CA LEU A 25 -8.47 9.28 17.44
C LEU A 25 -6.96 9.05 17.22
N LEU A 26 -6.50 7.80 17.32
CA LEU A 26 -5.12 7.43 17.05
C LEU A 26 -4.72 7.73 15.59
N PHE A 27 -5.60 7.42 14.64
CA PHE A 27 -5.42 7.70 13.23
C PHE A 27 -5.38 9.19 12.96
N VAL A 28 -6.25 10.00 13.57
CA VAL A 28 -6.23 11.47 13.45
C VAL A 28 -4.93 12.03 14.01
N PHE A 29 -4.47 11.56 15.18
CA PHE A 29 -3.22 11.99 15.78
C PHE A 29 -2.01 11.65 14.91
N ILE A 30 -1.90 10.40 14.45
CA ILE A 30 -0.82 9.95 13.57
C ILE A 30 -0.89 10.66 12.22
N SER A 31 -2.08 10.82 11.64
CA SER A 31 -2.25 11.53 10.36
C SER A 31 -1.91 13.00 10.46
N PHE A 32 -2.21 13.66 11.58
CA PHE A 32 -1.77 15.03 11.85
C PHE A 32 -0.24 15.11 11.94
N LEU A 33 0.39 14.17 12.66
CA LEU A 33 1.84 14.11 12.80
C LEU A 33 2.54 13.84 11.47
N VAL A 34 2.00 12.92 10.66
CA VAL A 34 2.48 12.62 9.30
C VAL A 34 2.21 13.78 8.35
N GLY A 35 1.07 14.47 8.46
CA GLY A 35 0.77 15.67 7.69
C GLY A 35 1.78 16.78 7.95
N LEU A 36 2.13 17.01 9.22
CA LEU A 36 3.18 17.95 9.61
C LEU A 36 4.56 17.51 9.10
N LEU A 37 4.83 16.20 9.10
CA LEU A 37 6.07 15.63 8.56
C LEU A 37 6.16 15.75 7.04
N ASN A 38 5.06 15.59 6.31
CA ASN A 38 5.01 15.72 4.85
C ASN A 38 5.19 17.17 4.38
N GLU A 39 4.79 18.16 5.19
CA GLU A 39 5.13 19.57 4.96
C GLU A 39 6.67 19.76 4.94
N TRP A 40 7.41 18.95 5.72
CA TRP A 40 8.88 18.96 5.79
C TRP A 40 9.56 18.00 4.80
N LEU A 41 8.89 16.90 4.44
CA LEU A 41 9.34 15.88 3.49
C LEU A 41 8.58 16.02 2.15
N PRO A 42 9.04 16.88 1.22
CA PRO A 42 8.44 16.95 -0.11
C PRO A 42 8.53 15.60 -0.82
N GLU A 43 7.45 15.24 -1.52
CA GLU A 43 7.33 13.97 -2.25
C GLU A 43 8.46 13.79 -3.29
N GLU A 44 8.98 14.87 -3.87
CA GLU A 44 10.18 14.83 -4.73
C GLU A 44 11.42 14.26 -4.05
N LYS A 45 11.61 14.48 -2.73
CA LYS A 45 12.75 13.92 -1.99
C LYS A 45 12.55 12.44 -1.73
N VAL A 46 11.34 12.05 -1.32
CA VAL A 46 10.98 10.64 -1.10
C VAL A 46 11.15 9.85 -2.40
N ARG A 47 10.65 10.37 -3.52
CA ARG A 47 10.84 9.79 -4.85
C ARG A 47 12.32 9.67 -5.20
N ARG A 48 13.13 10.72 -5.01
CA ARG A 48 14.58 10.67 -5.30
C ARG A 48 15.28 9.58 -4.49
N TRP A 49 14.95 9.46 -3.21
CA TRP A 49 15.50 8.42 -2.34
C TRP A 49 15.05 7.01 -2.73
N LEU A 50 13.79 6.83 -3.12
CA LEU A 50 13.29 5.54 -3.63
C LEU A 50 13.81 5.20 -5.03
N SER A 51 14.21 6.19 -5.84
CA SER A 51 14.77 5.98 -7.19
C SER A 51 16.30 5.71 -7.20
N ALA A 52 16.94 5.64 -6.04
CA ALA A 52 18.40 5.54 -5.94
C ALA A 52 18.94 4.26 -6.64
N ARG A 53 19.80 4.45 -7.65
CA ARG A 53 20.31 3.44 -8.60
C ARG A 53 21.22 2.33 -8.02
N HIS A 54 21.40 2.21 -6.71
CA HIS A 54 22.41 1.31 -6.10
C HIS A 54 21.82 0.39 -5.01
N GLY A 55 20.55 -0.02 -5.12
CA GLY A 55 19.91 -0.91 -4.15
C GLY A 55 19.57 -0.26 -2.80
N HIS A 56 20.14 0.91 -2.49
CA HIS A 56 19.76 1.72 -1.32
C HIS A 56 18.28 2.07 -1.27
N GLY A 57 17.60 2.13 -2.42
CA GLY A 57 16.16 2.37 -2.48
C GLY A 57 15.34 1.35 -1.69
N TYR A 58 15.78 0.09 -1.61
CA TYR A 58 15.12 -0.95 -0.80
C TYR A 58 15.17 -0.64 0.68
N LEU A 59 16.37 -0.31 1.19
CA LEU A 59 16.56 0.04 2.59
C LEU A 59 15.81 1.32 2.95
N VAL A 60 15.84 2.33 2.08
CA VAL A 60 15.10 3.58 2.31
C VAL A 60 13.59 3.35 2.25
N GLY A 61 13.10 2.55 1.30
CA GLY A 61 11.69 2.16 1.21
C GLY A 61 11.22 1.40 2.46
N ALA A 62 12.06 0.50 2.99
CA ALA A 62 11.78 -0.23 4.22
C ALA A 62 11.73 0.71 5.44
N LEU A 63 12.70 1.61 5.59
CA LEU A 63 12.73 2.58 6.69
C LEU A 63 11.55 3.55 6.65
N ILE A 64 11.22 4.06 5.46
CA ILE A 64 10.07 4.96 5.29
C ILE A 64 8.77 4.20 5.57
N GLY A 65 8.63 2.96 5.07
CA GLY A 65 7.49 2.11 5.37
C GLY A 65 7.35 1.84 6.87
N ALA A 66 8.46 1.56 7.56
CA ALA A 66 8.46 1.31 9.00
C ALA A 66 8.10 2.56 9.83
N ALA A 67 8.51 3.74 9.36
CA ALA A 67 8.16 5.01 10.00
C ALA A 67 6.72 5.48 9.69
N THR A 68 6.15 5.04 8.56
CA THR A 68 4.80 5.41 8.11
C THR A 68 3.87 4.19 8.07
N PRO A 69 3.26 3.83 9.22
CA PRO A 69 2.34 2.71 9.29
C PRO A 69 1.00 3.10 8.65
N PHE A 70 0.97 3.06 7.32
CA PHE A 70 -0.22 3.28 6.54
C PHE A 70 -1.03 2.00 6.49
N CYS A 71 -2.32 2.14 6.76
CA CYS A 71 -3.25 1.07 6.52
C CYS A 71 -3.25 0.73 5.02
N SER A 72 -3.46 -0.54 4.68
CA SER A 72 -3.49 -1.01 3.29
C SER A 72 -4.40 -0.17 2.39
N CYS A 73 -5.47 0.42 2.93
CA CYS A 73 -6.37 1.34 2.23
C CYS A 73 -5.68 2.60 1.70
N SER A 74 -4.69 3.13 2.39
CA SER A 74 -3.94 4.34 2.01
C SER A 74 -2.61 4.01 1.30
N THR A 75 -2.01 2.86 1.60
CA THR A 75 -0.71 2.48 1.00
C THR A 75 -0.82 2.18 -0.48
N VAL A 76 -1.94 1.62 -0.95
CA VAL A 76 -2.17 1.33 -2.37
C VAL A 76 -2.18 2.59 -3.25
N PRO A 77 -3.00 3.62 -3.00
CA PRO A 77 -2.97 4.84 -3.83
C PRO A 77 -1.63 5.58 -3.74
N LEU A 78 -1.00 5.61 -2.56
CA LEU A 78 0.33 6.22 -2.39
C LEU A 78 1.38 5.52 -3.26
N THR A 79 1.43 4.19 -3.22
CA THR A 79 2.40 3.41 -4.01
C THR A 79 2.16 3.58 -5.51
N LEU A 80 0.90 3.63 -5.96
CA LEU A 80 0.59 3.95 -7.36
C LEU A 80 1.05 5.37 -7.76
N GLY A 81 0.86 6.37 -6.88
CA GLY A 81 1.36 7.73 -7.10
C GLY A 81 2.89 7.78 -7.22
N LEU A 82 3.59 7.08 -6.33
CA LEU A 82 5.04 6.96 -6.36
C LEU A 82 5.54 6.28 -7.65
N LEU A 83 4.91 5.19 -8.08
CA LEU A 83 5.25 4.51 -9.34
C LEU A 83 5.03 5.41 -10.56
N LYS A 84 3.89 6.12 -10.63
CA LYS A 84 3.59 7.10 -11.69
C LYS A 84 4.61 8.22 -11.76
N SER A 85 5.12 8.65 -10.60
CA SER A 85 6.16 9.67 -10.53
C SER A 85 7.55 9.14 -10.92
N GLY A 86 7.72 7.83 -11.14
CA GLY A 86 8.97 7.19 -11.54
C GLY A 86 9.85 6.71 -10.39
N ALA A 87 9.27 6.42 -9.21
CA ALA A 87 9.98 5.69 -8.16
C ALA A 87 10.32 4.26 -8.62
N GLY A 88 11.39 3.68 -8.07
CA GLY A 88 11.79 2.31 -8.37
C GLY A 88 10.74 1.30 -7.90
N PHE A 89 10.46 0.27 -8.72
CA PHE A 89 9.41 -0.70 -8.42
C PHE A 89 9.71 -1.51 -7.15
N GLY A 90 10.92 -2.06 -7.02
CA GLY A 90 11.33 -2.81 -5.83
C GLY A 90 11.26 -1.99 -4.53
N PRO A 91 11.87 -0.78 -4.47
CA PRO A 91 11.73 0.15 -3.35
C PRO A 91 10.29 0.45 -2.95
N THR A 92 9.41 0.69 -3.93
CA THR A 92 7.99 0.96 -3.67
C THR A 92 7.24 -0.26 -3.15
N MET A 93 7.53 -1.46 -3.67
CA MET A 93 6.96 -2.72 -3.14
C MET A 93 7.46 -3.02 -1.73
N THR A 94 8.73 -2.69 -1.43
CA THR A 94 9.28 -2.84 -0.08
C THR A 94 8.55 -1.94 0.92
N LEU A 95 8.26 -0.69 0.53
CA LEU A 95 7.44 0.22 1.33
C LEU A 95 6.03 -0.34 1.55
N LEU A 96 5.40 -0.89 0.50
CA LEU A 96 4.06 -1.49 0.55
C LEU A 96 3.98 -2.62 1.58
N PHE A 97 4.96 -3.53 1.59
CA PHE A 97 4.98 -4.66 2.51
C PHE A 97 5.43 -4.27 3.92
N THR A 98 6.43 -3.39 4.03
CA THR A 98 6.99 -3.01 5.34
C THR A 98 6.01 -2.19 6.17
N SER A 99 5.18 -1.36 5.52
CA SER A 99 4.22 -0.47 6.19
C SER A 99 3.23 -1.18 7.15
N PRO A 100 2.58 -2.31 6.76
CA PRO A 100 1.76 -3.11 7.69
C PRO A 100 2.58 -4.04 8.62
N LEU A 101 3.77 -4.47 8.21
CA LEU A 101 4.58 -5.45 8.94
C LEU A 101 5.34 -4.84 10.12
N VAL A 102 5.87 -3.64 9.94
CA VAL A 102 6.77 -3.00 10.89
C VAL A 102 6.18 -1.65 11.26
N ASN A 103 5.50 -1.62 12.40
CA ASN A 103 4.89 -0.41 12.95
C ASN A 103 5.52 -0.13 14.32
N PRO A 104 5.86 1.13 14.66
CA PRO A 104 6.36 1.48 15.99
C PRO A 104 5.49 0.97 17.14
N ILE A 105 4.17 0.90 16.96
CA ILE A 105 3.22 0.35 17.94
C ILE A 105 3.44 -1.15 18.14
N ILE A 106 3.59 -1.92 17.05
CA ILE A 106 3.83 -3.37 17.12
C ILE A 106 5.19 -3.63 17.77
N LEU A 107 6.23 -2.88 17.39
CA LEU A 107 7.56 -3.02 17.98
C LEU A 107 7.56 -2.69 19.48
N ALA A 108 6.85 -1.63 19.90
CA ALA A 108 6.71 -1.29 21.30
C ALA A 108 5.96 -2.37 22.09
N LEU A 109 4.87 -2.92 21.53
CA LEU A 109 4.11 -4.00 22.15
C LEU A 109 4.96 -5.27 22.31
N PHE A 110 5.70 -5.65 21.26
CA PHE A 110 6.61 -6.79 21.30
C PHE A 110 7.74 -6.58 22.31
N TRP A 111 8.29 -5.37 22.39
CA TRP A 111 9.34 -5.06 23.36
C TRP A 111 8.84 -5.27 24.78
N VAL A 112 7.67 -4.72 25.12
CA VAL A 112 7.10 -4.83 26.47
C VAL A 112 6.72 -6.27 26.79
N THR A 113 6.30 -7.06 25.81
CA THR A 113 5.80 -8.42 26.01
C THR A 113 6.90 -9.49 26.03
N PHE A 114 7.83 -9.43 25.07
CA PHE A 114 8.83 -10.47 24.81
C PHE A 114 10.28 -10.00 25.01
N GLY A 115 10.49 -8.72 25.32
CA GLY A 115 11.81 -8.14 25.47
C GLY A 115 12.47 -7.75 24.14
N LEU A 116 13.67 -7.19 24.27
CA LEU A 116 14.41 -6.57 23.17
C LEU A 116 14.94 -7.60 22.15
N GLU A 117 15.38 -8.77 22.63
CA GLU A 117 15.95 -9.82 21.77
C GLU A 117 14.93 -10.33 20.75
N MET A 118 13.71 -10.66 21.20
CA MET A 118 12.64 -11.14 20.33
C MET A 118 12.11 -10.06 19.39
N THR A 119 12.09 -8.80 19.85
CA THR A 119 11.66 -7.65 19.04
C THR A 119 12.62 -7.40 17.88
N LEU A 120 13.93 -7.49 18.12
CA LEU A 120 14.94 -7.36 17.05
C LEU A 120 14.88 -8.52 16.06
N LEU A 121 14.67 -9.74 16.54
CA LEU A 121 14.48 -10.91 15.66
C LEU A 121 13.25 -10.71 14.76
N TYR A 122 12.12 -10.31 15.33
CA TYR A 122 10.91 -9.99 14.58
C TYR A 122 11.17 -8.90 13.54
N ALA A 123 11.76 -7.77 13.95
CA ALA A 123 12.00 -6.63 13.06
C ALA A 123 12.92 -7.01 11.88
N THR A 124 14.00 -7.75 12.15
CA THR A 124 14.94 -8.19 11.10
C THR A 124 14.32 -9.22 10.16
N MET A 125 13.54 -10.18 10.67
CA MET A 125 12.82 -11.14 9.83
C MET A 125 11.74 -10.47 8.97
N ALA A 126 10.99 -9.54 9.54
CA ALA A 126 9.95 -8.79 8.83
C ALA A 126 10.55 -7.90 7.73
N LEU A 127 11.56 -7.08 8.07
CA LEU A 127 12.27 -6.23 7.09
C LEU A 127 12.98 -7.08 6.01
N GLY A 128 13.64 -8.15 6.43
CA GLY A 128 14.36 -9.05 5.53
C GLY A 128 13.43 -9.76 4.55
N SER A 129 12.32 -10.33 5.02
CA SER A 129 11.34 -11.01 4.16
C SER A 129 10.63 -10.03 3.22
N ALA A 130 10.20 -8.86 3.71
CA ALA A 130 9.58 -7.83 2.87
C ALA A 130 10.52 -7.35 1.75
N THR A 131 11.79 -7.09 2.10
CA THR A 131 12.81 -6.66 1.13
C THR A 131 13.13 -7.77 0.13
N LEU A 132 13.25 -9.01 0.59
CA LEU A 132 13.53 -10.17 -0.26
C LEU A 132 12.41 -10.43 -1.26
N VAL A 133 11.14 -10.37 -0.82
CA VAL A 133 9.97 -10.56 -1.68
C VAL A 133 9.88 -9.44 -2.71
N ALA A 134 10.05 -8.19 -2.30
CA ALA A 134 10.04 -7.05 -3.21
C ALA A 134 11.17 -7.14 -4.26
N TRP A 135 12.37 -7.55 -3.84
CA TRP A 135 13.51 -7.75 -4.72
C TRP A 135 13.29 -8.90 -5.70
N LEU A 136 12.72 -9.99 -5.23
CA LEU A 136 12.37 -11.14 -6.07
C LEU A 136 11.30 -10.76 -7.10
N MET A 137 10.29 -9.97 -6.72
CA MET A 137 9.27 -9.46 -7.63
C MET A 137 9.85 -8.51 -8.70
N GLU A 138 10.76 -7.61 -8.31
CA GLU A 138 11.45 -6.73 -9.26
C GLU A 138 12.28 -7.55 -10.25
N ARG A 139 13.06 -8.53 -9.77
CA ARG A 139 13.86 -9.43 -10.62
C ARG A 139 13.01 -10.31 -11.54
N ALA A 140 11.87 -10.77 -11.07
CA ALA A 140 10.93 -11.53 -11.89
C ALA A 140 10.21 -10.66 -12.94
N GLY A 141 10.45 -9.34 -12.94
CA GLY A 141 9.90 -8.40 -13.92
C GLY A 141 8.39 -8.23 -13.76
N PHE A 142 7.86 -8.33 -12.54
CA PHE A 142 6.42 -8.19 -12.27
C PHE A 142 5.87 -6.83 -12.69
N GLU A 143 6.75 -5.84 -12.82
CA GLU A 143 6.50 -4.53 -13.44
C GLU A 143 5.69 -4.63 -14.73
N ARG A 144 5.93 -5.65 -15.55
CA ARG A 144 5.24 -5.86 -16.84
C ARG A 144 3.74 -6.14 -16.72
N HIS A 145 3.27 -6.58 -15.55
CA HIS A 145 1.86 -6.89 -15.31
C HIS A 145 1.07 -5.68 -14.77
N LEU A 146 1.75 -4.61 -14.35
CA LEU A 146 1.09 -3.35 -14.04
C LEU A 146 0.86 -2.57 -15.33
N ARG A 147 -0.21 -1.77 -15.40
CA ARG A 147 -0.54 -0.98 -16.60
C ARG A 147 0.70 -0.21 -17.05
N SER A 148 1.05 -0.35 -18.33
CA SER A 148 2.18 0.34 -18.97
C SER A 148 2.11 1.86 -18.82
N ASP A 149 0.90 2.40 -18.65
CA ASP A 149 0.64 3.83 -18.45
C ASP A 149 1.14 4.37 -17.09
N LEU A 150 1.45 3.47 -16.14
CA LEU A 150 1.98 3.83 -14.82
C LEU A 150 3.48 4.09 -14.83
N PHE A 151 4.20 3.70 -15.87
CA PHE A 151 5.63 3.90 -15.98
C PHE A 151 5.89 4.96 -17.05
N PRO A 152 6.16 6.23 -16.69
CA PRO A 152 6.62 7.21 -17.67
C PRO A 152 7.87 6.63 -18.35
N ALA A 153 7.86 6.64 -19.69
CA ALA A 153 8.83 5.96 -20.55
C ALA A 153 10.22 5.98 -19.92
N ARG A 154 10.67 4.80 -19.47
CA ARG A 154 12.02 4.61 -18.96
C ARG A 154 12.97 5.03 -20.07
N THR A 155 13.52 6.24 -19.99
CA THR A 155 14.76 6.55 -20.67
C THR A 155 15.77 5.53 -20.15
N ALA A 156 16.14 4.63 -21.05
CA ALA A 156 17.09 3.56 -20.82
C ALA A 156 18.26 4.05 -19.97
N THR A 157 18.48 3.44 -18.81
CA THR A 157 19.79 3.20 -18.17
C THR A 157 19.58 2.59 -16.78
N GLY A 158 19.83 1.27 -16.65
CA GLY A 158 19.80 0.63 -15.33
C GLY A 158 19.83 -0.90 -15.23
N ALA A 159 20.39 -1.61 -16.21
CA ALA A 159 21.01 -2.95 -16.14
C ALA A 159 20.28 -4.16 -15.49
N ALA A 160 19.83 -5.07 -16.38
CA ALA A 160 20.20 -6.49 -16.32
C ALA A 160 20.63 -6.93 -17.75
N PRO A 161 21.61 -7.83 -17.91
CA PRO A 161 22.33 -8.01 -19.17
C PRO A 161 21.50 -8.80 -20.17
N ALA A 162 21.23 -8.21 -21.35
CA ALA A 162 20.74 -8.95 -22.50
C ALA A 162 21.96 -9.49 -23.30
N PRO A 163 21.95 -10.76 -23.75
CA PRO A 163 23.03 -11.30 -24.55
C PRO A 163 23.00 -10.70 -25.96
N ALA A 164 24.19 -10.47 -26.50
CA ALA A 164 24.43 -9.99 -27.85
C ALA A 164 23.93 -10.98 -28.92
N GLY A 165 23.30 -10.47 -29.97
CA GLY A 165 23.04 -11.25 -31.18
C GLY A 165 22.03 -10.64 -32.15
N ALA A 166 22.56 -10.02 -33.21
CA ALA A 166 21.98 -9.85 -34.55
C ALA A 166 20.79 -8.88 -34.77
N ALA A 167 21.18 -7.66 -35.15
CA ALA A 167 20.91 -7.02 -36.45
C ALA A 167 19.47 -6.77 -36.96
N ALA A 168 19.31 -5.51 -37.40
CA ALA A 168 18.52 -5.04 -38.55
C ALA A 168 17.00 -4.86 -38.34
N CYS A 169 16.55 -3.59 -38.29
CA CYS A 169 16.18 -2.82 -39.48
C CYS A 169 15.04 -1.81 -39.21
N CYS A 170 15.25 -0.60 -39.72
CA CYS A 170 14.28 0.41 -40.13
C CYS A 170 13.92 1.53 -39.15
N THR A 171 14.71 2.59 -39.26
CA THR A 171 14.28 4.00 -39.22
C THR A 171 13.15 4.30 -40.22
N ALA A 172 12.03 4.87 -39.75
CA ALA A 172 11.17 5.78 -40.53
C ALA A 172 10.28 6.61 -39.57
N THR A 173 10.25 7.91 -39.79
CA THR A 173 9.56 8.99 -39.06
C THR A 173 8.02 9.03 -39.34
N PRO A 174 7.20 9.97 -38.79
CA PRO A 174 6.11 9.66 -37.86
C PRO A 174 4.68 9.98 -38.38
N ALA A 175 3.65 9.23 -37.96
CA ALA A 175 2.24 9.68 -37.95
C ALA A 175 1.32 8.67 -37.20
N PRO A 176 0.11 9.08 -36.79
CA PRO A 176 -0.30 9.73 -35.55
C PRO A 176 -0.80 8.73 -34.47
N PRO A 177 -1.07 9.15 -33.21
CA PRO A 177 -1.47 8.22 -32.16
C PRO A 177 -2.93 7.77 -32.35
N VAL A 178 -3.13 6.48 -32.57
CA VAL A 178 -4.46 5.86 -32.47
C VAL A 178 -4.79 5.78 -30.97
N SER A 179 -5.56 6.77 -30.53
CA SER A 179 -6.35 6.73 -29.31
C SER A 179 -7.31 5.54 -29.38
N LEU A 180 -7.10 4.55 -28.52
CA LEU A 180 -8.15 3.60 -28.14
C LEU A 180 -8.39 3.74 -26.65
N ALA A 181 -9.56 4.28 -26.37
CA ALA A 181 -10.07 4.70 -25.08
C ALA A 181 -10.16 3.56 -24.06
N VAL A 182 -9.59 3.79 -22.88
CA VAL A 182 -10.03 3.17 -21.63
C VAL A 182 -11.05 4.12 -21.00
N PRO A 183 -12.20 3.65 -20.46
CA PRO A 183 -13.30 4.50 -19.98
C PRO A 183 -13.04 5.16 -18.61
N PHE A 184 -11.79 5.27 -18.18
CA PHE A 184 -11.41 6.02 -17.00
C PHE A 184 -10.27 6.98 -17.36
N PRO A 185 -10.51 8.30 -17.44
CA PRO A 185 -9.44 9.27 -17.51
C PRO A 185 -8.81 9.31 -16.12
N VAL A 186 -7.73 8.57 -15.95
CA VAL A 186 -6.83 8.77 -14.82
C VAL A 186 -5.97 9.96 -15.23
N GLU A 187 -6.44 11.17 -14.92
CA GLU A 187 -5.75 12.38 -15.30
C GLU A 187 -4.41 12.45 -14.58
N THR A 188 -3.36 12.32 -15.38
CA THR A 188 -1.97 12.59 -15.03
C THR A 188 -1.82 14.09 -14.76
N ALA A 189 -2.19 14.53 -13.56
CA ALA A 189 -1.70 15.81 -13.07
C ALA A 189 -0.28 15.59 -12.51
N PRO A 190 0.75 16.31 -12.99
CA PRO A 190 2.03 16.38 -12.29
C PRO A 190 1.78 16.88 -10.85
N VAL A 191 2.64 16.47 -9.91
CA VAL A 191 2.70 16.99 -8.54
C VAL A 191 3.17 18.45 -8.58
N ALA A 192 2.33 19.30 -9.14
CA ALA A 192 2.40 20.74 -9.12
C ALA A 192 0.94 21.15 -9.02
N ALA A 193 0.44 21.23 -7.78
CA ALA A 193 -0.95 21.56 -7.50
C ALA A 193 -1.36 22.80 -8.31
N PRO A 194 -2.29 22.70 -9.28
CA PRO A 194 -2.81 23.89 -9.93
C PRO A 194 -3.63 24.66 -8.90
N VAL A 195 -3.44 25.97 -8.86
CA VAL A 195 -4.17 26.91 -7.99
C VAL A 195 -5.63 26.99 -8.46
N VAL A 196 -6.44 26.01 -8.09
CA VAL A 196 -7.91 26.01 -8.26
C VAL A 196 -8.58 26.40 -6.94
N SER A 197 -9.72 27.09 -7.01
CA SER A 197 -10.48 27.54 -5.84
C SER A 197 -10.78 26.39 -4.85
N PRO A 198 -10.77 26.65 -3.52
CA PRO A 198 -10.82 25.60 -2.49
C PRO A 198 -12.05 24.69 -2.59
N ALA A 199 -13.19 25.26 -2.96
CA ALA A 199 -14.46 24.54 -3.05
C ALA A 199 -14.52 23.57 -4.24
N GLY A 200 -13.97 23.92 -5.41
CA GLY A 200 -13.98 23.05 -6.58
C GLY A 200 -13.05 21.84 -6.46
N ARG A 201 -11.93 22.02 -5.75
CA ARG A 201 -10.92 20.97 -5.53
C ARG A 201 -11.46 19.84 -4.64
N ALA A 202 -12.23 20.20 -3.61
CA ALA A 202 -12.81 19.22 -2.67
C ALA A 202 -13.82 18.28 -3.34
N TRP A 203 -14.69 18.80 -4.21
CA TRP A 203 -15.69 17.99 -4.92
C TRP A 203 -15.06 17.03 -5.94
N HIS A 204 -13.97 17.43 -6.59
CA HIS A 204 -13.26 16.55 -7.53
C HIS A 204 -12.53 15.41 -6.82
N LEU A 205 -11.81 15.72 -5.74
CA LEU A 205 -11.12 14.72 -4.91
C LEU A 205 -12.10 13.72 -4.28
N PHE A 206 -13.26 14.20 -3.84
CA PHE A 206 -14.32 13.34 -3.32
C PHE A 206 -14.91 12.43 -4.42
N GLY A 207 -15.15 12.97 -5.62
CA GLY A 207 -15.63 12.18 -6.76
C GLY A 207 -14.68 11.05 -7.17
N GLU A 208 -13.37 11.32 -7.19
CA GLU A 208 -12.35 10.31 -7.44
C GLU A 208 -12.27 9.26 -6.33
N ALA A 209 -12.29 9.69 -5.07
CA ALA A 209 -12.30 8.78 -3.93
C ALA A 209 -13.52 7.84 -3.96
N LEU A 210 -14.70 8.38 -4.30
CA LEU A 210 -15.93 7.61 -4.41
C LEU A 210 -15.92 6.66 -5.60
N GLY A 211 -15.33 7.08 -6.73
CA GLY A 211 -15.13 6.24 -7.90
C GLY A 211 -14.21 5.05 -7.63
N GLN A 212 -13.10 5.31 -6.92
CA GLN A 212 -12.16 4.27 -6.50
C GLN A 212 -12.82 3.30 -5.52
N PHE A 213 -13.52 3.81 -4.51
CA PHE A 213 -14.29 3.00 -3.57
C PHE A 213 -15.31 2.10 -4.29
N ARG A 214 -16.06 2.63 -5.27
CA ARG A 214 -17.04 1.86 -6.05
C ARG A 214 -16.40 0.74 -6.86
N SER A 215 -15.16 0.93 -7.32
CA SER A 215 -14.39 -0.11 -8.03
C SER A 215 -13.89 -1.22 -7.10
N PHE A 216 -13.55 -0.90 -5.86
CA PHE A 216 -13.11 -1.88 -4.86
C PHE A 216 -14.27 -2.55 -4.13
N LEU A 217 -15.45 -1.93 -4.11
CA LEU A 217 -16.67 -2.44 -3.50
C LEU A 217 -16.98 -3.92 -3.82
N PRO A 218 -16.93 -4.40 -5.07
CA PRO A 218 -17.19 -5.82 -5.35
C PRO A 218 -16.16 -6.76 -4.70
N HIS A 219 -14.89 -6.35 -4.64
CA HIS A 219 -13.83 -7.13 -4.00
C HIS A 219 -13.96 -7.12 -2.48
N ILE A 220 -14.29 -5.97 -1.90
CA ILE A 220 -14.56 -5.83 -0.45
C ILE A 220 -15.78 -6.69 -0.08
N ALA A 221 -16.87 -6.61 -0.85
CA ALA A 221 -18.07 -7.42 -0.63
C ALA A 221 -17.77 -8.92 -0.69
N LEU A 222 -16.94 -9.35 -1.66
CA LEU A 222 -16.47 -10.73 -1.72
C LEU A 222 -15.63 -11.12 -0.49
N GLY A 223 -14.70 -10.27 -0.06
CA GLY A 223 -13.89 -10.51 1.14
C GLY A 223 -14.74 -10.61 2.42
N VAL A 224 -15.74 -9.73 2.57
CA VAL A 224 -16.71 -9.77 3.67
C VAL A 224 -17.57 -11.03 3.59
N ALA A 225 -18.02 -11.43 2.40
CA ALA A 225 -18.77 -12.66 2.22
C ALA A 225 -17.94 -13.90 2.60
N ILE A 226 -16.68 -13.98 2.17
CA ILE A 226 -15.77 -15.06 2.54
C ILE A 226 -15.48 -15.05 4.05
N GLY A 227 -15.23 -13.88 4.64
CA GLY A 227 -15.01 -13.73 6.08
C GLY A 227 -16.23 -14.13 6.91
N ALA A 228 -17.43 -13.77 6.46
CA ALA A 228 -18.70 -14.17 7.10
C ALA A 228 -18.94 -15.67 6.99
N VAL A 229 -18.64 -16.28 5.84
CA VAL A 229 -18.70 -17.74 5.69
C VAL A 229 -17.66 -18.41 6.59
N ALA A 230 -16.42 -17.92 6.63
CA ALA A 230 -15.38 -18.49 7.48
C ALA A 230 -15.74 -18.41 8.98
N HIS A 231 -16.20 -17.25 9.46
CA HIS A 231 -16.66 -17.10 10.85
C HIS A 231 -17.95 -17.88 11.13
N GLY A 232 -18.83 -18.05 10.14
CA GLY A 232 -20.04 -18.84 10.28
C GLY A 232 -19.79 -20.36 10.29
N PHE A 233 -18.75 -20.83 9.61
CA PHE A 233 -18.42 -22.25 9.47
C PHE A 233 -17.41 -22.78 10.49
N VAL A 234 -16.69 -21.89 11.19
CA VAL A 234 -15.75 -22.26 12.25
C VAL A 234 -16.35 -21.90 13.62
N PRO A 235 -17.25 -22.74 14.18
CA PRO A 235 -17.80 -22.50 15.51
C PRO A 235 -16.72 -22.68 16.57
N ASP A 236 -16.77 -21.87 17.62
CA ASP A 236 -15.82 -21.92 18.74
C ASP A 236 -15.72 -23.32 19.37
N ALA A 237 -16.79 -24.12 19.29
CA ALA A 237 -16.82 -25.51 19.75
C ALA A 237 -15.92 -26.45 18.93
N TRP A 238 -15.74 -26.19 17.63
CA TRP A 238 -14.82 -26.94 16.76
C TRP A 238 -13.36 -26.54 17.04
N LEU A 239 -13.11 -25.25 17.26
CA LEU A 239 -11.81 -24.72 17.69
C LEU A 239 -11.39 -25.28 19.05
N VAL A 240 -12.27 -25.30 20.05
CA VAL A 240 -11.95 -25.84 21.39
C VAL A 240 -11.72 -27.36 21.35
N ARG A 241 -12.41 -28.09 20.45
CA ARG A 241 -12.26 -29.55 20.32
C ARG A 241 -10.95 -29.98 19.64
N TYR A 242 -10.33 -29.11 18.84
CA TYR A 242 -9.15 -29.46 18.04
C TYR A 242 -7.90 -28.65 18.40
N ALA A 243 -8.06 -27.47 19.00
CA ALA A 243 -7.00 -26.58 19.47
C ALA A 243 -7.02 -26.35 20.99
N GLY A 244 -7.94 -26.99 21.72
CA GLY A 244 -7.85 -27.10 23.18
C GLY A 244 -6.61 -27.92 23.56
N PRO A 245 -5.91 -27.57 24.65
CA PRO A 245 -4.81 -28.37 25.13
C PRO A 245 -5.35 -29.74 25.55
N ASP A 246 -4.75 -30.82 25.04
CA ASP A 246 -4.72 -32.08 25.78
C ASP A 246 -4.05 -31.84 27.16
#